data_AF-A1WQQ8-F1
#
_entry.id   AF-A1WQQ8-F1
#
_cell.length_a   1.000
_cell.length_b   1.000
_cell.length_c   1.000
_cell.angle_alpha   90.00
_cell.angle_beta   90.00
_cell.angle_gamma   90.00
#
_symmetry.space_group_name_H-M   'P 1'
#
loop_
_entity.id
_entity.type
_entity.pdbx_description
1 polymer ?
#
loop_
_entity_poly.entity_id
_entity_poly.type
_entity_poly.pdbx_seq_one_letter_code
_entity_poly.pdbx_strand_id
1 'polypeptide(L)'
;MRFLRVFCVLCRHFLCLHPMSRKLQKGYFVKGRFVAEGSAQDVQFKAERKGRPDASRTDLKRESAGLQALGKELLDLRADLFDALGLPDDLVQALAEARRITDFEGKRRQLQYVGKIMRRLEPALVQAARQALATQRKGSAAEKLLLHQTELWRDRLVADDAALLSWMAAHPGTDTQQLRALIRQARKSAPAAGQAALSQGLAPRKGRAYRELFQLVRGHLGGADVPDMHQEHDDE
;
A
#
# COMPACT_ATOMS: atom_id res chain seq x y z
N MET A 1 -112.11 -30.78 -1.40
CA MET A 1 -110.94 -31.52 -1.92
C MET A 1 -109.72 -30.64 -1.65
N ARG A 2 -109.03 -30.79 -0.49
CA ARG A 2 -107.89 -31.67 -0.17
C ARG A 2 -106.56 -31.18 -0.78
N PHE A 3 -105.53 -31.07 0.09
CA PHE A 3 -104.08 -30.89 -0.12
C PHE A 3 -103.57 -29.44 -0.25
N LEU A 4 -102.51 -28.96 0.44
CA LEU A 4 -101.60 -29.54 1.45
C LEU A 4 -100.77 -28.38 2.08
N ARG A 5 -100.50 -28.44 3.38
CA ARG A 5 -99.53 -27.58 4.10
C ARG A 5 -98.10 -27.92 3.70
N VAL A 6 -97.22 -26.91 3.53
CA VAL A 6 -95.76 -27.08 3.71
C VAL A 6 -95.20 -25.87 4.47
N PHE A 7 -94.61 -26.19 5.61
CA PHE A 7 -93.78 -25.37 6.49
C PHE A 7 -92.41 -25.14 5.80
N CYS A 8 -91.83 -23.93 5.88
CA CYS A 8 -90.36 -23.81 5.88
C CYS A 8 -89.91 -22.53 6.58
N VAL A 9 -89.44 -22.72 7.81
CA VAL A 9 -88.59 -21.79 8.56
C VAL A 9 -87.23 -21.77 7.87
N LEU A 10 -86.72 -20.61 7.46
CA LEU A 10 -85.28 -20.45 7.29
C LEU A 10 -84.79 -19.11 7.84
N CYS A 11 -84.28 -19.21 9.06
CA CYS A 11 -83.27 -18.35 9.65
C CYS A 11 -82.12 -18.16 8.66
N ARG A 12 -81.74 -16.91 8.33
CA ARG A 12 -80.46 -16.63 7.67
C ARG A 12 -79.67 -15.68 8.56
N HIS A 13 -78.83 -16.30 9.38
CA HIS A 13 -77.69 -15.70 10.06
C HIS A 13 -76.94 -14.77 9.10
N PHE A 14 -76.95 -13.48 9.40
CA PHE A 14 -76.10 -12.48 8.77
C PHE A 14 -74.70 -12.66 9.34
N LEU A 15 -73.87 -13.46 8.65
CA LEU A 15 -72.44 -13.58 8.96
C LEU A 15 -71.74 -12.26 8.57
N CYS A 16 -71.55 -11.38 9.55
CA CYS A 16 -70.63 -10.25 9.45
C CYS A 16 -69.19 -10.79 9.35
N LEU A 17 -68.66 -10.93 8.13
CA LEU A 17 -67.23 -11.08 7.90
C LEU A 17 -66.53 -9.78 8.33
N HIS A 18 -65.79 -9.82 9.44
CA HIS A 18 -64.86 -8.75 9.80
C HIS A 18 -63.76 -8.69 8.73
N PRO A 19 -63.55 -7.57 8.01
CA PRO A 19 -62.37 -7.41 7.19
C PRO A 19 -61.16 -7.27 8.10
N MET A 20 -60.34 -8.32 8.16
CA MET A 20 -59.01 -8.28 8.77
C MET A 20 -58.25 -7.08 8.22
N SER A 21 -57.78 -6.21 9.11
CA SER A 21 -56.92 -5.06 8.79
C SER A 21 -55.71 -5.55 8.00
N ARG A 22 -55.70 -5.25 6.70
CA ARG A 22 -54.56 -5.55 5.83
C ARG A 22 -53.46 -4.56 6.20
N LYS A 23 -52.47 -5.03 6.96
CA LYS A 23 -51.23 -4.27 7.20
C LYS A 23 -50.67 -3.87 5.84
N LEU A 24 -50.52 -2.56 5.60
CA LEU A 24 -49.87 -2.06 4.39
C LEU A 24 -48.49 -2.71 4.28
N GLN A 25 -48.25 -3.38 3.15
CA GLN A 25 -46.93 -3.94 2.87
C GLN A 25 -45.94 -2.81 2.62
N LYS A 26 -44.77 -2.88 3.25
CA LYS A 26 -43.66 -1.98 2.94
C LYS A 26 -43.15 -2.31 1.52
N GLY A 27 -42.94 -1.27 0.73
CA GLY A 27 -42.56 -1.40 -0.67
C GLY A 27 -42.19 -0.05 -1.27
N TYR A 28 -41.73 -0.06 -2.52
CA TYR A 28 -41.31 1.13 -3.25
C TYR A 28 -41.78 1.06 -4.70
N PHE A 29 -41.88 2.21 -5.37
CA PHE A 29 -42.29 2.27 -6.77
C PHE A 29 -41.07 2.26 -7.70
N VAL A 30 -41.08 1.38 -8.70
CA VAL A 30 -40.09 1.32 -9.79
C VAL A 30 -40.82 1.43 -11.12
N LYS A 31 -40.48 2.44 -11.93
CA LYS A 31 -41.12 2.68 -13.25
C LYS A 31 -42.66 2.70 -13.20
N GLY A 32 -43.22 3.31 -12.15
CA GLY A 32 -44.68 3.41 -11.94
C GLY A 32 -45.35 2.14 -11.40
N ARG A 33 -44.61 1.05 -11.15
CA ARG A 33 -45.14 -0.20 -10.55
C ARG A 33 -44.72 -0.32 -9.09
N PHE A 34 -45.65 -0.65 -8.21
CA PHE A 34 -45.36 -0.92 -6.80
C PHE A 34 -44.69 -2.29 -6.64
N VAL A 35 -43.54 -2.32 -5.97
CA VAL A 35 -42.77 -3.53 -5.66
C VAL A 35 -42.74 -3.70 -4.14
N ALA A 36 -43.31 -4.80 -3.66
CA ALA A 36 -43.29 -5.13 -2.24
C ALA A 36 -41.89 -5.63 -1.81
N GLU A 37 -41.41 -5.20 -0.64
CA GLU A 37 -40.15 -5.68 -0.06
C GLU A 37 -40.22 -7.20 0.15
N GLY A 38 -39.21 -7.93 -0.33
CA GLY A 38 -39.16 -9.41 -0.26
C GLY A 38 -39.90 -10.15 -1.39
N SER A 39 -40.53 -9.45 -2.33
CA SER A 39 -41.08 -10.08 -3.53
C SER A 39 -39.97 -10.57 -4.48
N ALA A 40 -40.29 -11.52 -5.37
CA ALA A 40 -39.34 -11.97 -6.41
C ALA A 40 -38.86 -10.79 -7.29
N GLN A 41 -39.73 -9.81 -7.53
CA GLN A 41 -39.40 -8.58 -8.26
C GLN A 41 -38.41 -7.71 -7.47
N ASP A 42 -38.56 -7.59 -6.15
CA ASP A 42 -37.60 -6.89 -5.29
C ASP A 42 -36.22 -7.56 -5.32
N VAL A 43 -36.17 -8.90 -5.28
CA VAL A 43 -34.91 -9.65 -5.42
C VAL A 43 -34.26 -9.39 -6.77
N GLN A 44 -35.05 -9.42 -7.84
CA GLN A 44 -34.56 -9.20 -9.21
C GLN A 44 -34.08 -7.76 -9.43
N PHE A 45 -34.83 -6.75 -8.96
CA PHE A 45 -34.39 -5.36 -9.02
C PHE A 45 -33.16 -5.09 -8.14
N LYS A 46 -33.06 -5.74 -6.97
CA LYS A 46 -31.87 -5.67 -6.12
C LYS A 46 -30.66 -6.32 -6.79
N ALA A 47 -30.85 -7.42 -7.50
CA ALA A 47 -29.79 -8.09 -8.27
C ALA A 47 -29.33 -7.21 -9.44
N GLU A 48 -30.26 -6.67 -10.22
CA GLU A 48 -29.98 -5.74 -11.32
C GLU A 48 -29.25 -4.47 -10.83
N ARG A 49 -29.65 -3.90 -9.68
CA ARG A 49 -28.98 -2.73 -9.09
C ARG A 49 -27.58 -3.02 -8.57
N LYS A 50 -27.27 -4.26 -8.17
CA LYS A 50 -26.01 -4.58 -7.49
C LYS A 50 -24.84 -4.84 -8.43
N GLY A 51 -25.04 -5.13 -9.72
CA GLY A 51 -23.96 -5.30 -10.71
C GLY A 51 -23.09 -6.56 -10.52
N ARG A 52 -22.81 -6.98 -9.28
CA ARG A 52 -22.38 -8.33 -8.89
C ARG A 52 -23.32 -8.86 -7.80
N PRO A 53 -23.83 -10.11 -7.92
CA PRO A 53 -24.75 -10.67 -6.93
C PRO A 53 -24.15 -10.74 -5.50
N ASP A 54 -22.84 -10.88 -5.37
CA ASP A 54 -22.18 -11.17 -4.09
C ASP A 54 -21.39 -10.02 -3.44
N ALA A 55 -21.22 -8.89 -4.13
CA ALA A 55 -20.42 -7.78 -3.59
C ALA A 55 -21.24 -6.89 -2.63
N SER A 56 -20.74 -6.68 -1.40
CA SER A 56 -21.36 -5.74 -0.48
C SER A 56 -21.14 -4.29 -0.91
N ARG A 57 -22.03 -3.38 -0.51
CA ARG A 57 -21.83 -1.92 -0.67
C ARG A 57 -20.51 -1.48 -0.01
N THR A 58 -20.12 -2.15 1.07
CA THR A 58 -18.84 -1.94 1.76
C THR A 58 -17.65 -2.34 0.89
N ASP A 59 -17.75 -3.43 0.14
CA ASP A 59 -16.65 -3.94 -0.69
C ASP A 59 -16.40 -3.03 -1.90
N LEU A 60 -17.47 -2.61 -2.59
CA LEU A 60 -17.37 -1.64 -3.69
C LEU A 60 -16.75 -0.31 -3.23
N LYS A 61 -17.07 0.12 -2.00
CA LYS A 61 -16.45 1.31 -1.40
C LYS A 61 -14.96 1.11 -1.14
N ARG A 62 -14.56 -0.05 -0.60
CA ARG A 62 -13.16 -0.41 -0.36
C ARG A 62 -12.36 -0.50 -1.65
N GLU A 63 -12.91 -1.13 -2.68
CA GLU A 63 -12.29 -1.25 -4.00
C GLU A 63 -12.08 0.12 -4.65
N SER A 64 -13.12 0.96 -4.64
CA SER A 64 -13.04 2.34 -5.16
C SER A 64 -11.98 3.17 -4.42
N ALA A 65 -11.94 3.07 -3.09
CA ALA A 65 -10.92 3.73 -2.28
C ALA A 65 -9.50 3.19 -2.59
N GLY A 66 -9.37 1.88 -2.81
CA GLY A 66 -8.11 1.24 -3.18
C GLY A 66 -7.59 1.69 -4.55
N LEU A 67 -8.47 1.88 -5.53
CA LEU A 67 -8.08 2.40 -6.86
C LEU A 67 -7.70 3.88 -6.81
N GLN A 68 -8.39 4.68 -5.99
CA GLN A 68 -7.99 6.08 -5.78
C GLN A 68 -6.64 6.17 -5.05
N ALA A 69 -6.42 5.32 -4.04
CA ALA A 69 -5.13 5.25 -3.36
C ALA A 69 -4.01 4.83 -4.32
N LEU A 70 -4.25 3.83 -5.17
CA LEU A 70 -3.32 3.43 -6.22
C LEU A 70 -2.97 4.60 -7.15
N GLY A 71 -3.97 5.35 -7.62
CA GLY A 71 -3.75 6.54 -8.44
C GLY A 71 -2.94 7.63 -7.74
N LYS A 72 -3.11 7.80 -6.42
CA LYS A 72 -2.27 8.70 -5.62
C LYS A 72 -0.82 8.21 -5.56
N GLU A 73 -0.60 6.92 -5.35
CA GLU A 73 0.76 6.35 -5.27
C GLU A 73 1.53 6.48 -6.59
N LEU A 74 0.84 6.47 -7.73
CA LEU A 74 1.47 6.71 -9.03
C LEU A 74 2.12 8.09 -9.16
N LEU A 75 1.75 9.07 -8.32
CA LEU A 75 2.44 10.35 -8.25
C LEU A 75 3.86 10.23 -7.69
N ASP A 76 4.17 9.19 -6.93
CA ASP A 76 5.51 9.01 -6.36
C ASP A 76 6.28 7.90 -7.08
N LEU A 77 5.75 7.37 -8.19
CA LEU A 77 6.41 6.37 -9.01
C LEU A 77 7.58 6.99 -9.80
N ARG A 78 8.71 6.29 -9.83
CA ARG A 78 9.91 6.68 -10.58
C ARG A 78 9.63 6.69 -12.09
N ALA A 79 10.24 7.65 -12.81
CA ALA A 79 9.91 7.94 -14.21
C ALA A 79 10.09 6.73 -15.15
N ASP A 80 11.16 5.95 -14.98
CA ASP A 80 11.42 4.73 -15.75
C ASP A 80 10.30 3.69 -15.63
N LEU A 81 9.79 3.49 -14.42
CA LEU A 81 8.67 2.58 -14.17
C LEU A 81 7.34 3.16 -14.63
N PHE A 82 7.18 4.48 -14.58
CA PHE A 82 5.97 5.18 -15.01
C PHE A 82 5.80 5.11 -16.54
N ASP A 83 6.86 5.43 -17.28
CA ASP A 83 6.84 5.45 -18.74
C ASP A 83 6.63 4.04 -19.32
N ALA A 84 7.19 3.02 -18.68
CA ALA A 84 6.99 1.61 -19.05
C ALA A 84 5.55 1.11 -18.91
N LEU A 85 4.69 1.78 -18.13
CA LEU A 85 3.29 1.36 -17.95
C LEU A 85 2.40 1.63 -19.16
N GLY A 86 2.80 2.56 -20.05
CA GLY A 86 1.99 2.93 -21.21
C GLY A 86 0.57 3.36 -20.83
N LEU A 87 0.44 4.20 -19.80
CA LEU A 87 -0.87 4.65 -19.29
C LEU A 87 -1.60 5.53 -20.33
N PRO A 88 -2.95 5.50 -20.38
CA PRO A 88 -3.72 6.36 -21.27
C PRO A 88 -3.44 7.85 -21.02
N ASP A 89 -3.42 8.64 -22.08
CA ASP A 89 -3.11 10.08 -22.05
C ASP A 89 -3.96 10.84 -21.03
N ASP A 90 -5.26 10.54 -20.95
CA ASP A 90 -6.19 11.13 -19.97
C ASP A 90 -5.69 10.98 -18.53
N LEU A 91 -5.15 9.80 -18.19
CA LEU A 91 -4.63 9.52 -16.85
C LEU A 91 -3.30 10.23 -16.62
N VAL A 92 -2.42 10.24 -17.63
CA VAL A 92 -1.11 10.93 -17.56
C VAL A 92 -1.31 12.43 -17.33
N GLN A 93 -2.20 13.06 -18.09
CA GLN A 93 -2.54 14.47 -17.93
C GLN A 93 -3.18 14.76 -16.56
N ALA A 94 -4.10 13.90 -16.11
CA ALA A 94 -4.72 14.07 -14.81
C ALA A 94 -3.72 13.98 -13.64
N LEU A 95 -2.72 13.09 -13.75
CA LEU A 95 -1.64 12.96 -12.77
C LEU A 95 -0.66 14.13 -12.84
N ALA A 96 -0.29 14.60 -14.04
CA ALA A 96 0.54 15.78 -14.22
C ALA A 96 -0.11 17.02 -13.58
N GLU A 97 -1.41 17.19 -13.76
CA GLU A 97 -2.17 18.27 -13.14
C GLU A 97 -2.21 18.14 -11.61
N ALA A 98 -2.40 16.92 -11.09
CA ALA A 98 -2.34 16.67 -9.64
C ALA A 98 -0.98 17.00 -9.01
N ARG A 99 0.12 16.98 -9.79
CA ARG A 99 1.45 17.43 -9.34
C ARG A 99 1.55 18.96 -9.29
N ARG A 100 0.89 19.69 -10.20
CA ARG A 100 0.93 21.16 -10.28
C ARG A 100 0.09 21.83 -9.20
N ILE A 101 -1.05 21.24 -8.84
CA ILE A 101 -1.95 21.83 -7.85
C ILE A 101 -1.29 21.84 -6.47
N THR A 102 -1.12 23.04 -5.92
CA THR A 102 -0.58 23.29 -4.58
C THR A 102 -1.67 23.33 -3.51
N ASP A 103 -2.88 23.78 -3.87
CA ASP A 103 -4.03 23.84 -2.97
C ASP A 103 -4.49 22.43 -2.55
N PHE A 104 -4.72 22.25 -1.25
CA PHE A 104 -5.07 20.95 -0.68
C PHE A 104 -6.43 20.45 -1.20
N GLU A 105 -7.42 21.33 -1.27
CA GLU A 105 -8.78 20.96 -1.69
C GLU A 105 -8.84 20.70 -3.20
N GLY A 106 -8.17 21.53 -4.01
CA GLY A 106 -7.98 21.32 -5.43
C GLY A 106 -7.29 19.98 -5.73
N LYS A 107 -6.18 19.69 -5.04
CA LYS A 107 -5.45 18.42 -5.20
C LYS A 107 -6.30 17.23 -4.79
N ARG A 108 -7.08 17.34 -3.71
CA ARG A 108 -8.01 16.31 -3.26
C ARG A 108 -9.07 16.00 -4.31
N ARG A 109 -9.66 17.02 -4.95
CA ARG A 109 -10.66 16.86 -6.02
C ARG A 109 -10.04 16.25 -7.28
N GLN A 110 -8.84 16.69 -7.66
CA GLN A 110 -8.12 16.11 -8.78
C GLN A 110 -7.81 14.63 -8.56
N LEU A 111 -7.39 14.25 -7.35
CA LEU A 111 -7.17 12.83 -7.00
C LEU A 111 -8.46 12.01 -7.03
N GLN A 112 -9.63 12.59 -6.75
CA GLN A 112 -10.92 11.89 -6.93
C GLN A 112 -11.23 11.67 -8.42
N TYR A 113 -10.90 12.64 -9.27
CA TYR A 113 -11.01 12.50 -10.72
C TYR A 113 -10.05 11.43 -11.25
N VAL A 114 -8.79 11.40 -10.81
CA VAL A 114 -7.86 10.29 -11.08
C VAL A 114 -8.47 8.96 -10.64
N GLY A 115 -9.04 8.89 -9.43
CA GLY A 115 -9.74 7.68 -8.97
C GLY A 115 -10.93 7.27 -9.86
N LYS A 116 -11.62 8.23 -10.50
CA LYS A 116 -12.66 7.95 -11.50
C LYS A 116 -12.10 7.35 -12.77
N ILE A 117 -10.96 7.83 -13.27
CA ILE A 117 -10.28 7.28 -14.43
C ILE A 117 -9.77 5.86 -14.11
N MET A 118 -9.15 5.66 -12.95
CA MET A 118 -8.63 4.36 -12.51
C MET A 118 -9.71 3.25 -12.47
N ARG A 119 -10.97 3.59 -12.15
CA ARG A 119 -12.10 2.64 -12.17
C ARG A 119 -12.53 2.19 -13.57
N ARG A 120 -12.11 2.90 -14.60
CA ARG A 120 -12.40 2.60 -16.01
C ARG A 120 -11.22 1.98 -16.74
N LEU A 121 -10.08 1.87 -16.07
CA LEU A 121 -8.86 1.33 -16.64
C LEU A 121 -8.98 -0.18 -16.83
N GLU A 122 -8.33 -0.70 -17.86
CA GLU A 122 -8.24 -2.14 -18.07
C GLU A 122 -7.62 -2.85 -16.85
N PRO A 123 -8.15 -4.00 -16.39
CA PRO A 123 -7.63 -4.70 -15.22
C PRO A 123 -6.14 -5.05 -15.33
N ALA A 124 -5.67 -5.32 -16.54
CA ALA A 124 -4.26 -5.60 -16.82
C ALA A 124 -3.35 -4.39 -16.50
N LEU A 125 -3.77 -3.16 -16.87
CA LEU A 125 -3.03 -1.94 -16.58
C LEU A 125 -3.04 -1.62 -15.08
N VAL A 126 -4.16 -1.84 -14.40
CA VAL A 126 -4.24 -1.71 -12.93
C VAL A 126 -3.25 -2.66 -12.25
N GLN A 127 -3.16 -3.90 -12.74
CA GLN A 127 -2.23 -4.88 -12.20
C GLN A 127 -0.77 -4.50 -12.50
N ALA A 128 -0.46 -4.03 -13.70
CA ALA A 128 0.87 -3.53 -14.05
C ALA A 128 1.30 -2.36 -13.15
N ALA A 129 0.40 -1.39 -12.91
CA ALA A 129 0.64 -0.28 -11.99
C ALA A 129 0.96 -0.76 -10.57
N ARG A 130 0.24 -1.76 -10.05
CA ARG A 130 0.53 -2.38 -8.74
C ARG A 130 1.90 -3.05 -8.72
N GLN A 131 2.28 -3.74 -9.80
CA GLN A 131 3.58 -4.41 -9.91
C GLN A 131 4.72 -3.40 -9.95
N ALA A 132 4.59 -2.31 -10.73
CA ALA A 132 5.57 -1.24 -10.78
C ALA A 132 5.82 -0.63 -9.39
N LEU A 133 4.75 -0.32 -8.65
CA LEU A 133 4.87 0.16 -7.26
C LEU A 133 5.51 -0.88 -6.33
N ALA A 134 5.20 -2.16 -6.50
CA ALA A 134 5.83 -3.22 -5.73
C ALA A 134 7.34 -3.32 -6.02
N THR A 135 7.75 -3.18 -7.29
CA THR A 135 9.17 -3.14 -7.69
C THR A 135 9.91 -1.97 -7.05
N GLN A 136 9.34 -0.77 -7.08
CA GLN A 136 9.91 0.40 -6.41
C GLN A 136 10.08 0.19 -4.90
N ARG A 137 9.05 -0.39 -4.24
CA ARG A 137 9.11 -0.70 -2.80
C ARG A 137 10.18 -1.74 -2.48
N LYS A 138 10.35 -2.77 -3.32
CA LYS A 138 11.38 -3.79 -3.16
C LYS A 138 12.79 -3.19 -3.23
N GLY A 139 13.05 -2.30 -4.20
CA GLY A 139 14.32 -1.57 -4.29
C GLY A 139 14.64 -0.85 -2.97
N SER A 140 13.70 -0.05 -2.47
CA SER A 140 13.88 0.67 -1.20
C SER A 140 14.05 -0.27 0.01
N ALA A 141 13.32 -1.39 0.05
CA ALA A 141 13.45 -2.36 1.14
C ALA A 141 14.81 -3.07 1.14
N ALA A 142 15.30 -3.48 -0.03
CA ALA A 142 16.61 -4.10 -0.19
C ALA A 142 17.74 -3.15 0.22
N GLU A 143 17.67 -1.88 -0.22
CA GLU A 143 18.65 -0.85 0.17
C GLU A 143 18.66 -0.58 1.68
N LYS A 144 17.48 -0.50 2.31
CA LYS A 144 17.37 -0.33 3.78
C LYS A 144 17.92 -1.53 4.54
N LEU A 145 17.63 -2.75 4.06
CA LEU A 145 18.16 -3.97 4.68
C LEU A 145 19.69 -4.00 4.59
N LEU A 146 20.24 -3.69 3.41
CA LEU A 146 21.68 -3.60 3.18
C LEU A 146 22.32 -2.56 4.10
N LEU A 147 21.70 -1.37 4.25
CA LEU A 147 22.14 -0.33 5.18
C LEU A 147 22.25 -0.89 6.61
N HIS A 148 21.19 -1.49 7.12
CA HIS A 148 21.17 -2.02 8.49
C HIS A 148 22.15 -3.18 8.70
N GLN A 149 22.28 -4.08 7.73
CA GLN A 149 23.28 -5.15 7.78
C GLN A 149 24.70 -4.60 7.81
N THR A 150 24.97 -3.56 7.02
CA THR A 150 26.26 -2.87 7.00
C THR A 150 26.55 -2.22 8.35
N GLU A 151 25.58 -1.51 8.93
CA GLU A 151 25.71 -0.89 10.24
C GLU A 151 26.01 -1.92 11.33
N LEU A 152 25.26 -3.03 11.35
CA LEU A 152 25.43 -4.11 12.30
C LEU A 152 26.82 -4.75 12.19
N TRP A 153 27.27 -5.06 10.97
CA TRP A 153 28.59 -5.65 10.75
C TRP A 153 29.72 -4.72 11.14
N ARG A 154 29.65 -3.44 10.74
CA ARG A 154 30.63 -2.42 11.16
C ARG A 154 30.71 -2.34 12.68
N ASP A 155 29.57 -2.24 13.36
CA ASP A 155 29.54 -2.08 14.82
C ASP A 155 30.09 -3.34 15.52
N ARG A 156 29.76 -4.52 15.00
CA ARG A 156 30.30 -5.80 15.49
C ARG A 156 31.81 -5.91 15.29
N LEU A 157 32.33 -5.53 14.12
CA LEU A 157 33.77 -5.54 13.81
C LEU A 157 34.57 -4.58 14.71
N VAL A 158 33.98 -3.42 15.04
CA VAL A 158 34.60 -2.47 15.97
C VAL A 158 34.53 -2.97 17.41
N ALA A 159 33.49 -3.69 17.81
CA ALA A 159 33.31 -4.16 19.19
C ALA A 159 34.12 -5.42 19.54
N ASP A 160 34.24 -6.37 18.60
CA ASP A 160 34.78 -7.70 18.88
C ASP A 160 35.77 -8.17 17.79
N ASP A 161 36.93 -8.67 18.22
CA ASP A 161 37.94 -9.23 17.32
C ASP A 161 37.54 -10.57 16.71
N ALA A 162 36.69 -11.36 17.39
CA ALA A 162 36.20 -12.62 16.83
C ALA A 162 35.27 -12.40 15.63
N ALA A 163 34.64 -11.22 15.53
CA ALA A 163 33.81 -10.85 14.40
C ALA A 163 34.59 -10.76 13.08
N LEU A 164 35.89 -10.43 13.13
CA LEU A 164 36.75 -10.40 11.97
C LEU A 164 36.87 -11.78 11.31
N LEU A 165 37.03 -12.85 12.11
CA LEU A 165 37.13 -14.21 11.60
C LEU A 165 35.83 -14.64 10.92
N SER A 166 34.68 -14.31 11.53
CA SER A 166 33.37 -14.58 10.93
C SER A 166 33.17 -13.81 9.61
N TRP A 167 33.65 -12.57 9.54
CA TRP A 167 33.60 -11.77 8.31
C TRP A 167 34.46 -12.38 7.20
N MET A 168 35.71 -12.74 7.50
CA MET A 168 36.65 -13.34 6.54
C MET A 168 36.12 -14.66 5.98
N ALA A 169 35.46 -15.49 6.81
CA ALA A 169 34.84 -16.72 6.36
C ALA A 169 33.66 -16.49 5.40
N ALA A 170 32.88 -15.43 5.63
CA ALA A 170 31.73 -15.08 4.81
C ALA A 170 32.10 -14.30 3.52
N HIS A 171 33.19 -13.51 3.57
CA HIS A 171 33.61 -12.61 2.49
C HIS A 171 35.12 -12.76 2.22
N PRO A 172 35.57 -13.87 1.62
CA PRO A 172 37.00 -14.17 1.43
C PRO A 172 37.72 -13.22 0.47
N GLY A 173 36.99 -12.45 -0.35
CA GLY A 173 37.54 -11.42 -1.24
C GLY A 173 37.88 -10.09 -0.55
N THR A 174 37.69 -9.97 0.77
CA THR A 174 38.00 -8.73 1.49
C THR A 174 39.50 -8.58 1.74
N ASP A 175 40.07 -7.41 1.45
CA ASP A 175 41.43 -7.08 1.91
C ASP A 175 41.48 -7.07 3.44
N THR A 176 42.08 -8.12 3.99
CA THR A 176 42.16 -8.35 5.43
C THR A 176 43.11 -7.36 6.12
N GLN A 177 44.14 -6.87 5.42
CA GLN A 177 45.08 -5.92 5.98
C GLN A 177 44.43 -4.54 6.11
N GLN A 178 43.76 -4.09 5.05
CA GLN A 178 43.00 -2.85 5.05
C GLN A 178 41.88 -2.88 6.11
N LEU A 179 41.11 -3.97 6.17
CA LEU A 179 40.03 -4.14 7.15
C LEU A 179 40.55 -4.07 8.60
N ARG A 180 41.65 -4.76 8.92
CA ARG A 180 42.27 -4.71 10.25
C ARG A 180 42.78 -3.31 10.60
N ALA A 181 43.36 -2.60 9.64
CA ALA A 181 43.83 -1.23 9.85
C ALA A 181 42.66 -0.28 10.16
N LEU A 182 41.57 -0.37 9.38
CA LEU A 182 40.36 0.42 9.59
C LEU A 182 39.69 0.14 10.94
N ILE A 183 39.61 -1.13 11.36
CA ILE A 183 39.05 -1.50 12.67
C ILE A 183 39.86 -0.86 13.81
N ARG A 184 41.20 -0.99 13.78
CA ARG A 184 42.06 -0.40 14.81
C ARG A 184 41.94 1.13 14.86
N GLN A 185 41.94 1.77 13.69
CA GLN A 185 41.78 3.22 13.59
C GLN A 185 40.39 3.68 14.05
N ALA A 186 39.34 2.93 13.73
CA ALA A 186 37.97 3.21 14.16
C ALA A 186 37.81 3.09 15.69
N ARG A 187 38.47 2.11 16.32
CA ARG A 187 38.53 1.98 17.79
C ARG A 187 39.31 3.13 18.43
N LYS A 188 40.45 3.52 17.86
CA LYS A 188 41.27 4.65 18.34
C LYS A 188 40.55 6.00 18.17
N SER A 189 39.77 6.14 17.10
CA SER A 189 39.01 7.35 16.77
C SER A 189 37.61 7.36 17.38
N ALA A 190 37.18 6.26 18.01
CA ALA A 190 36.02 6.28 18.87
C ALA A 190 36.36 7.26 19.99
N PRO A 191 35.57 8.32 20.20
CA PRO A 191 35.85 9.24 21.29
C PRO A 191 35.96 8.39 22.56
N ALA A 192 37.10 8.46 23.26
CA ALA A 192 37.10 8.16 24.68
C ALA A 192 35.88 8.91 25.23
N ALA A 193 35.02 8.25 26.01
CA ALA A 193 33.76 8.79 26.51
C ALA A 193 34.00 10.03 27.39
N GLY A 194 34.43 11.11 26.78
CA GLY A 194 34.73 12.39 27.36
C GLY A 194 33.41 13.11 27.40
N GLN A 195 32.83 13.15 28.59
CA GLN A 195 31.63 13.89 28.96
C GLN A 195 31.67 15.36 28.45
N ALA A 196 32.85 15.88 28.11
CA ALA A 196 33.13 17.19 27.51
C ALA A 196 32.48 17.46 26.13
N ALA A 197 32.30 16.45 25.25
CA ALA A 197 31.64 16.68 23.95
C ALA A 197 30.11 16.72 24.08
N LEU A 198 29.56 15.95 25.02
CA LEU A 198 28.14 15.90 25.35
C LEU A 198 27.69 17.18 26.08
N SER A 199 28.55 17.77 26.94
CA SER A 199 28.28 19.02 27.64
C SER A 199 28.35 20.27 26.75
N GLN A 200 28.96 20.18 25.56
CA GLN A 200 28.97 21.26 24.56
C GLN A 200 27.82 21.16 23.53
N GLY A 201 26.94 20.16 23.63
CA GLY A 201 25.81 19.97 22.70
C GLY A 201 26.22 19.51 21.30
N LEU A 202 27.49 19.16 21.07
CA LEU A 202 27.94 18.59 19.81
C LEU A 202 27.65 17.09 19.79
N ALA A 203 26.82 16.66 18.83
CA ALA A 203 26.60 15.23 18.59
C ALA A 203 27.96 14.54 18.36
N PRO A 204 28.24 13.41 19.04
CA PRO A 204 29.53 12.72 18.91
C PRO A 204 29.72 12.24 17.46
N ARG A 205 30.55 12.97 16.71
CA ARG A 205 30.86 12.64 15.32
C ARG A 205 31.77 11.42 15.28
N LYS A 206 31.32 10.37 14.61
CA LYS A 206 32.13 9.17 14.37
C LYS A 206 33.32 9.53 13.46
N GLY A 207 34.50 8.98 13.76
CA GLY A 207 35.74 9.26 13.04
C GLY A 207 35.74 8.84 11.58
N ARG A 208 36.73 9.31 10.80
CA ARG A 208 36.89 9.00 9.36
C ARG A 208 36.94 7.50 9.09
N ALA A 209 37.79 6.77 9.82
CA ALA A 209 37.93 5.31 9.69
C ALA A 209 36.62 4.54 9.93
N TYR A 210 35.73 5.04 10.80
CA TYR A 210 34.42 4.42 11.05
C TYR A 210 33.48 4.54 9.84
N ARG A 211 33.58 5.63 9.09
CA ARG A 211 32.84 5.82 7.83
C ARG A 211 33.44 5.01 6.69
N GLU A 212 34.77 4.96 6.58
CA GLU A 212 35.46 4.14 5.57
C GLU A 212 35.19 2.65 5.78
N LEU A 213 35.19 2.19 7.04
CA LEU A 213 34.79 0.82 7.38
C LEU A 213 33.35 0.52 6.93
N PHE A 214 32.41 1.46 7.11
CA PHE A 214 31.05 1.31 6.60
C PHE A 214 31.03 1.14 5.07
N GLN A 215 31.79 1.96 4.32
CA GLN A 215 31.81 1.87 2.86
C GLN A 215 32.40 0.54 2.37
N LEU A 216 33.50 0.08 2.98
CA LEU A 216 34.12 -1.21 2.66
C LEU A 216 33.16 -2.37 2.91
N VAL A 217 32.54 -2.42 4.10
CA VAL A 217 31.55 -3.45 4.46
C VAL A 217 30.36 -3.40 3.51
N ARG A 218 29.87 -2.20 3.16
CA ARG A 218 28.76 -2.04 2.22
C ARG A 218 29.11 -2.54 0.82
N GLY A 219 30.33 -2.31 0.35
CA GLY A 219 30.82 -2.79 -0.95
C GLY A 219 30.69 -4.31 -1.06
N HIS A 220 31.24 -5.03 -0.07
CA HIS A 220 31.18 -6.49 -0.03
C HIS A 220 29.76 -7.04 0.15
N LEU A 221 28.92 -6.42 1.01
CA LEU A 221 27.52 -6.87 1.18
C LEU A 221 26.64 -6.53 -0.02
N GLY A 222 26.94 -5.45 -0.73
CA GLY A 222 26.21 -4.98 -1.91
C GLY A 222 26.63 -5.65 -3.22
N GLY A 223 27.62 -6.54 -3.19
CA GLY A 223 28.16 -7.19 -4.39
C GLY A 223 28.94 -6.27 -5.32
N ALA A 224 29.35 -5.09 -4.84
CA ALA A 224 30.24 -4.20 -5.56
C ALA A 224 31.67 -4.54 -5.12
N ASP A 225 32.35 -5.38 -5.89
CA ASP A 225 33.82 -5.42 -5.86
C ASP A 225 34.31 -4.04 -6.25
N VAL A 226 34.67 -3.22 -5.25
CA VAL A 226 35.32 -1.94 -5.47
C VAL A 226 36.77 -2.26 -5.84
N PRO A 227 37.21 -2.02 -7.09
CA PRO A 227 38.61 -2.14 -7.43
C PRO A 227 39.36 -1.06 -6.64
N ASP A 228 40.43 -1.51 -6.00
CA ASP A 228 41.35 -0.72 -5.21
C ASP A 228 41.76 0.59 -5.90
N MET A 229 41.51 1.71 -5.24
CA MET A 229 42.00 3.04 -5.62
C MET A 229 42.97 3.52 -4.54
N HIS A 230 43.99 2.72 -4.26
CA HIS A 230 45.24 3.23 -3.74
C HIS A 230 45.98 3.94 -4.89
N GLN A 231 45.62 5.20 -5.12
CA GLN A 231 46.47 6.11 -5.87
C GLN A 231 47.51 6.66 -4.90
N GLU A 232 48.73 6.13 -5.04
CA GLU A 232 49.97 6.68 -4.54
C GLU A 232 50.03 8.19 -4.86
N HIS A 233 50.23 8.99 -3.82
CA HIS A 233 50.93 10.25 -3.95
C HIS A 233 52.24 10.06 -3.18
N ASP A 234 53.21 9.49 -3.88
CA ASP A 234 54.57 10.01 -3.82
C ASP A 234 54.52 11.43 -4.39
N ASP A 235 55.06 12.39 -3.64
CA ASP A 235 55.84 13.52 -4.17
C ASP A 235 56.40 14.32 -2.97
N GLU A 236 57.72 14.17 -2.81
CA GLU A 236 58.74 15.14 -2.38
C GLU A 236 58.59 15.96 -1.09
#